data_AF-A0A948VQ38-F1
#
_entry.id   AF-A0A948VQ38-F1
#
_cell.length_a   1.000
_cell.length_b   1.000
_cell.length_c   1.000
_cell.angle_alpha   90.00
_cell.angle_beta   90.00
_cell.angle_gamma   90.00
#
_symmetry.space_group_name_H-M   'P 1'
#
loop_
_entity.id
_entity.type
_entity.pdbx_description
1 polymer ?
#
loop_
_entity_poly.entity_id
_entity_poly.type
_entity_poly.pdbx_seq_one_letter_code
_entity_poly.pdbx_strand_id
1 'polypeptide(L)' 'MVAKVIIGAGIVFLLLTWWAVFDISQKDFGSVLKKALWGFTALIPFLGPVIYFATGYRKGKKVGSNS' A
#
# COMPACT_ATOMS: atom_id res chain seq x y z
N MET A 1 13.41 2.91 -26.71
CA MET A 1 12.96 1.73 -25.94
C MET A 1 12.97 1.99 -24.44
N VAL A 2 14.06 2.51 -23.87
CA VAL A 2 14.25 2.80 -22.43
C VAL A 2 13.17 3.70 -21.82
N ALA A 3 12.83 4.83 -22.46
CA ALA A 3 11.83 5.76 -21.91
C ALA A 3 10.46 5.12 -21.70
N LYS A 4 10.01 4.26 -22.63
CA LYS A 4 8.73 3.54 -22.52
C LYS A 4 8.73 2.58 -21.32
N VAL A 5 9.87 1.93 -21.06
CA VAL A 5 10.04 1.02 -19.92
C VAL A 5 10.00 1.79 -18.60
N ILE A 6 10.71 2.92 -18.51
CA ILE A 6 10.73 3.77 -17.30
C ILE A 6 9.32 4.29 -17.00
N ILE A 7 8.62 4.81 -18.02
CA ILE A 7 7.25 5.31 -17.88
C ILE A 7 6.31 4.18 -17.44
N GLY A 8 6.39 3.02 -18.10
CA GLY A 8 5.58 1.85 -17.75
C GLY A 8 5.79 1.40 -16.31
N ALA A 9 7.05 1.29 -15.87
CA ALA A 9 7.38 0.95 -14.48
C ALA A 9 6.84 2.01 -13.51
N GLY A 10 7.02 3.30 -13.80
CA GLY A 10 6.50 4.40 -12.99
C GLY A 10 4.98 4.32 -12.81
N ILE A 11 4.23 4.07 -13.89
CA ILE A 11 2.77 3.90 -13.84
C ILE A 11 2.38 2.70 -12.97
N VAL A 12 3.05 1.56 -13.14
CA VAL A 12 2.76 0.35 -12.33
C VAL A 12 2.95 0.64 -10.84
N PHE A 13 4.07 1.25 -10.46
CA PHE A 13 4.32 1.56 -9.05
C PHE A 13 3.40 2.65 -8.50
N LEU A 14 3.02 3.64 -9.31
CA LEU A 14 2.01 4.62 -8.94
C LEU A 14 0.67 3.96 -8.61
N LEU A 15 0.21 3.03 -9.46
CA LEU A 15 -1.03 2.28 -9.23
C LEU A 15 -0.94 1.40 -7.98
N LEU A 16 0.21 0.75 -7.75
CA LEU A 16 0.45 -0.03 -6.53
C LEU A 16 0.40 0.86 -5.28
N THR A 17 0.97 2.06 -5.31
CA THR A 17 0.89 3.02 -4.20
C THR A 17 -0.56 3.40 -3.90
N TRP A 18 -1.33 3.80 -4.90
CA TRP A 18 -2.74 4.14 -4.70
C TRP A 18 -3.55 2.97 -4.16
N TRP A 19 -3.30 1.77 -4.69
CA TRP A 19 -3.95 0.56 -4.18
C TRP A 19 -3.60 0.29 -2.72
N ALA A 20 -2.32 0.39 -2.34
CA ALA A 20 -1.89 0.24 -0.95
C ALA A 20 -2.57 1.27 -0.04
N VAL A 21 -2.66 2.54 -0.46
CA VAL A 21 -3.34 3.60 0.31
C VAL A 21 -4.82 3.28 0.53
N PHE A 22 -5.54 2.84 -0.50
CA PHE A 22 -6.95 2.45 -0.36
C PHE A 22 -7.14 1.20 0.49
N ASP A 23 -6.24 0.23 0.40
CA ASP A 23 -6.31 -0.98 1.21
C ASP A 23 -6.00 -0.70 2.69
N ILE A 24 -5.02 0.17 2.98
CA ILE A 24 -4.72 0.66 4.33
C ILE A 24 -5.92 1.41 4.90
N SER A 25 -6.56 2.28 4.11
CA SER A 25 -7.67 3.10 4.61
C SER A 25 -8.87 2.26 5.05
N GLN A 26 -9.14 1.15 4.36
CA GLN A 26 -10.23 0.20 4.64
C GLN A 26 -9.92 -0.84 5.73
N LYS A 27 -8.67 -0.90 6.19
CA LYS A 27 -8.23 -1.86 7.21
C LYS A 27 -8.09 -1.20 8.58
N ASP A 28 -8.44 -1.97 9.60
CA ASP A 28 -8.08 -1.73 10.99
C ASP A 28 -6.85 -2.58 11.35
N PHE A 29 -5.85 -1.92 11.93
CA PHE A 29 -4.58 -2.53 12.36
C PHE A 29 -4.48 -2.65 13.88
N GLY A 30 -5.58 -2.38 14.60
CA GLY A 30 -5.68 -2.43 16.05
C GLY A 30 -5.14 -1.19 16.77
N SER A 31 -4.46 -0.27 16.08
CA SER A 31 -4.15 1.06 16.59
C SER A 31 -3.95 2.07 15.47
N VAL A 32 -4.26 3.34 15.76
CA VAL A 32 -4.06 4.46 14.83
C VAL A 32 -2.58 4.60 14.43
N LEU A 33 -1.66 4.43 15.39
CA LEU A 33 -0.22 4.49 15.12
C LEU A 33 0.24 3.41 14.14
N LYS A 34 -0.24 2.17 14.28
CA LYS A 34 0.09 1.08 13.35
C LYS A 34 -0.46 1.35 11.95
N LYS A 35 -1.67 1.90 11.86
CA LYS A 35 -2.27 2.32 10.58
C LYS A 35 -1.44 3.42 9.91
N ALA A 36 -1.03 4.42 10.68
CA ALA A 36 -0.17 5.49 10.20
C ALA A 36 1.19 4.97 9.72
N LEU A 37 1.80 4.01 10.43
CA LEU A 37 3.08 3.40 10.04
C LEU A 37 2.99 2.71 8.66
N TRP A 38 1.90 1.99 8.39
CA TRP A 38 1.65 1.43 7.07
C TRP A 38 1.40 2.51 6.01
N GLY A 39 0.67 3.56 6.37
CA GLY A 39 0.47 4.74 5.52
C GLY A 39 1.78 5.39 5.09
N PHE A 40 2.68 5.69 6.04
CA PHE A 40 4.00 6.23 5.76
C PHE A 40 4.86 5.27 4.93
N THR A 41 4.80 3.96 5.23
CA THR A 41 5.51 2.95 4.45
C THR A 41 5.08 2.98 2.99
N ALA A 42 3.78 3.04 2.70
CA ALA A 42 3.24 3.07 1.33
C ALA A 42 3.68 4.30 0.51
N LEU A 43 4.04 5.41 1.16
CA LEU A 43 4.51 6.64 0.48
C LEU A 43 5.95 6.55 -0.01
N ILE A 44 6.73 5.53 0.41
CA ILE A 44 8.10 5.32 -0.09
C ILE A 44 8.01 4.86 -1.55
N PRO A 45 8.54 5.64 -2.53
CA PRO A 45 8.46 5.27 -3.93
C PRO A 45 9.09 3.90 -4.18
N PHE A 46 8.44 3.09 -5.01
CA PHE A 46 8.83 1.74 -5.40
C PHE A 46 8.84 0.69 -4.27
N LEU A 47 9.52 0.97 -3.15
CA LEU A 47 9.69 0.03 -2.04
C LEU A 47 8.45 -0.08 -1.15
N GLY A 48 7.77 1.04 -0.90
CA GLY A 48 6.65 1.13 0.02
C GLY A 48 5.50 0.17 -0.29
N PRO A 49 4.94 0.23 -1.51
CA PRO A 49 3.88 -0.68 -1.93
C PRO A 49 4.32 -2.14 -1.90
N VAL A 50 5.58 -2.42 -2.28
CA VAL A 50 6.12 -3.79 -2.27
C VAL A 50 6.18 -4.35 -0.85
N ILE A 51 6.74 -3.59 0.10
CA ILE A 51 6.82 -3.98 1.52
C ILE A 51 5.40 -4.13 2.10
N TYR A 52 4.50 -3.20 1.76
CA TYR A 52 3.13 -3.25 2.21
C TYR A 52 2.42 -4.52 1.73
N PHE A 53 2.44 -4.82 0.43
CA PHE A 53 1.78 -6.01 -0.10
C PHE A 53 2.44 -7.31 0.35
N ALA A 54 3.76 -7.32 0.55
CA ALA A 54 4.47 -8.50 1.05
C ALA A 54 4.12 -8.83 2.51
N THR A 55 3.93 -7.82 3.37
CA THR A 55 3.83 -8.04 4.82
C THR A 55 2.67 -7.32 5.51
N GLY A 56 2.41 -6.06 5.17
CA GLY A 56 1.38 -5.21 5.78
C GLY A 56 -0.04 -5.60 5.41
N TYR A 57 -0.25 -6.02 4.16
CA TYR A 57 -1.56 -6.40 3.63
C TYR A 57 -2.25 -7.50 4.47
N ARG A 58 -1.47 -8.44 5.02
CA ARG A 58 -1.98 -9.56 5.82
C ARG A 58 -2.22 -9.21 7.29
N LYS A 59 -1.76 -8.04 7.75
CA LYS A 59 -1.80 -7.64 9.17
C LYS A 59 -3.03 -6.83 9.56
N GLY A 60 -3.73 -6.23 8.60
CA GLY A 60 -4.97 -5.48 8.84
C GLY A 60 -6.22 -6.33 8.63
N LYS A 61 -7.27 -6.07 9.40
CA LYS A 61 -8.61 -6.66 9.21
C LYS A 61 -9.51 -5.66 8.50
N LYS A 62 -10.33 -6.10 7.54
CA LYS A 62 -11.28 -5.21 6.88
C LYS A 62 -12.33 -4.72 7.87
N VAL A 63 -12.54 -3.40 7.91
CA VAL A 63 -13.60 -2.78 8.70
C VAL A 63 -14.94 -3.20 8.07
N GLY A 64 -15.70 -4.07 8.75
CA GLY A 64 -17.01 -4.57 8.27
C GLY A 64 -17.18 -6.09 8.19
N SER A 65 -16.17 -6.90 8.51
CA SER A 65 -16.31 -8.38 8.50
C SER A 65 -17.12 -8.96 9.66
N ASN A 66 -17.64 -8.13 10.58
CA ASN A 66 -18.61 -8.52 11.61
C ASN A 66 -19.96 -7.91 11.24
N SER A 67 -20.65 -8.53 10.28
CA SER A 67 -22.11 -8.45 10.14
C SER A 67 -22.67 -9.81 10.55
#